data_AF-A0A2B8BNJ3-F1
#
_entry.id   AF-A0A2B8BNJ3-F1
#
_cell.length_a   1.000
_cell.length_b   1.000
_cell.length_c   1.000
_cell.angle_alpha   90.00
_cell.angle_beta   90.00
_cell.angle_gamma   90.00
#
_symmetry.space_group_name_H-M   'P 1'
#
loop_
_entity.id
_entity.type
_entity.pdbx_description
1 polymer ?
#
loop_
_entity_poly.entity_id
_entity_poly.type
_entity_poly.pdbx_seq_one_letter_code
_entity_poly.pdbx_strand_id
1 'polypeptide(L)'
;NALWLADFTYVSTWQGFVYVAFVIDAFARRIVGWRVSSTAHAHFVLDALEQALHDRRPAKGSGLIHHSDRGSQYVAIRYTERLTEAGVEPSVGSVGDSYDNALAETINGLYKTEVIRRRGPWRTLEAVEFATLEWVDWFNHRRLLEPIGNIPPAEAEARYYAQTEDVAMAA
;
A
#
# COMPACT_ATOMS: atom_id res chain seq x y z
N ASN A 1 -14.48 -1.61 -0.97
CA ASN A 1 -13.16 -1.94 -0.40
C ASN A 1 -13.27 -2.09 1.12
N ALA A 2 -12.79 -3.21 1.66
CA ALA A 2 -12.98 -3.58 3.08
C ALA A 2 -11.68 -3.79 3.87
N LEU A 3 -10.53 -3.97 3.18
CA LEU A 3 -9.25 -4.26 3.82
C LEU A 3 -8.10 -3.55 3.11
N TRP A 4 -7.35 -2.76 3.86
CA TRP A 4 -6.04 -2.24 3.47
C TRP A 4 -4.94 -2.98 4.23
N LEU A 5 -3.85 -3.26 3.53
CA LEU A 5 -2.64 -3.85 4.09
C LEU A 5 -1.50 -2.85 3.98
N ALA A 6 -0.74 -2.69 5.05
CA ALA A 6 0.41 -1.79 5.08
C ALA A 6 1.67 -2.51 5.56
N ASP A 7 2.76 -2.24 4.84
CA ASP A 7 4.09 -2.67 5.21
C ASP A 7 5.13 -1.73 4.60
N PHE A 8 6.35 -1.75 5.11
CA PHE A 8 7.47 -1.02 4.53
C PHE A 8 8.71 -1.89 4.38
N THR A 9 9.57 -1.50 3.45
CA THR A 9 10.86 -2.14 3.25
C THR A 9 11.99 -1.11 3.22
N TYR A 10 13.23 -1.58 3.33
CA TYR A 10 14.42 -0.71 3.22
C TYR A 10 15.20 -1.01 1.94
N VAL A 11 15.84 0.04 1.42
CA VAL A 11 16.62 0.05 0.18
C VAL A 11 18.00 0.64 0.49
N SER A 12 19.05 -0.07 0.09
CA SER A 12 20.42 0.42 0.22
C SER A 12 20.74 1.44 -0.88
N THR A 13 21.32 2.57 -0.49
CA THR A 13 21.80 3.63 -1.38
C THR A 13 23.22 4.04 -0.98
N TRP A 14 23.88 4.85 -1.80
CA TRP A 14 25.20 5.40 -1.47
C TRP A 14 25.19 6.37 -0.27
N GLN A 15 24.02 6.87 0.11
CA GLN A 15 23.83 7.78 1.25
C GLN A 15 23.35 7.05 2.52
N GLY A 16 23.31 5.72 2.49
CA GLY A 16 22.74 4.89 3.56
C GLY A 16 21.42 4.25 3.13
N PHE A 17 20.59 3.88 4.10
CA PHE A 17 19.30 3.25 3.83
C PHE A 17 18.18 4.27 3.68
N VAL A 18 17.30 4.02 2.72
CA VAL A 18 15.99 4.67 2.62
C VAL A 18 14.90 3.64 2.85
N TYR A 19 13.73 4.10 3.29
CA TYR A 19 12.57 3.29 3.62
C TYR A 19 11.45 3.59 2.62
N VAL A 20 10.72 2.55 2.22
CA VAL A 20 9.60 2.64 1.28
C VAL A 20 8.40 1.97 1.91
N ALA A 21 7.35 2.73 2.21
CA ALA A 21 6.06 2.22 2.69
C ALA A 21 5.08 2.07 1.53
N PHE A 22 4.20 1.07 1.64
CA PHE A 22 3.06 0.86 0.77
C PHE A 22 1.79 0.65 1.59
N VAL A 23 0.67 1.19 1.10
CA VAL A 23 -0.69 0.86 1.52
C VAL A 23 -1.39 0.23 0.32
N ILE A 24 -1.89 -0.99 0.50
CA ILE A 24 -2.43 -1.83 -0.58
C ILE A 24 -3.89 -2.12 -0.27
N ASP A 25 -4.76 -1.89 -1.25
CA ASP A 25 -6.13 -2.36 -1.19
C ASP A 25 -6.20 -3.83 -1.58
N ALA A 26 -6.61 -4.68 -0.64
CA ALA A 26 -6.57 -6.12 -0.82
C ALA A 26 -7.53 -6.64 -1.90
N PHE A 27 -8.58 -5.87 -2.25
CA PHE A 27 -9.61 -6.31 -3.19
C PHE A 27 -9.04 -6.59 -4.58
N ALA A 28 -8.40 -5.59 -5.19
CA ALA A 28 -7.77 -5.69 -6.51
C ALA A 28 -6.24 -5.68 -6.44
N ARG A 29 -5.67 -5.74 -5.22
CA ARG A 29 -4.23 -5.59 -4.94
C ARG A 29 -3.67 -4.23 -5.39
N ARG A 30 -4.51 -3.20 -5.48
CA ARG A 30 -4.12 -1.86 -5.93
C ARG A 30 -3.28 -1.18 -4.86
N ILE A 31 -2.14 -0.61 -5.23
CA ILE A 31 -1.36 0.24 -4.32
C ILE A 31 -2.07 1.59 -4.25
N VAL A 32 -2.61 1.94 -3.09
CA VAL A 32 -3.43 3.15 -2.89
C VAL A 32 -2.66 4.27 -2.18
N GLY A 33 -1.52 3.96 -1.57
CA GLY A 33 -0.62 4.96 -1.01
C GLY A 33 0.81 4.43 -0.90
N TRP A 34 1.79 5.32 -0.98
CA TRP A 34 3.20 4.95 -0.84
C TRP A 34 4.05 6.16 -0.43
N ARG A 35 5.20 5.91 0.21
CA ARG A 35 6.13 6.97 0.59
C ARG A 35 7.57 6.46 0.67
N VAL A 36 8.50 7.24 0.12
CA VAL A 36 9.95 7.05 0.34
C VAL A 36 10.45 8.05 1.38
N SER A 37 11.28 7.59 2.32
CA SER A 37 11.84 8.42 3.39
C SER A 37 13.28 8.03 3.71
N SER A 38 14.10 8.99 4.12
CA SER A 38 15.44 8.75 4.66
C SER A 38 15.43 8.29 6.13
N THR A 39 14.28 8.36 6.80
CA THR A 39 14.11 7.97 8.20
C THR A 39 12.94 7.01 8.40
N ALA A 40 13.08 6.09 9.36
CA ALA A 40 12.04 5.11 9.70
C ALA A 40 11.04 5.62 10.77
N HIS A 41 10.82 6.94 10.86
CA HIS A 41 9.88 7.51 11.83
C HIS A 41 8.41 7.27 11.44
N ALA A 42 7.48 7.24 12.40
CA ALA A 42 6.06 7.00 12.12
C ALA A 42 5.41 7.97 11.11
N HIS A 43 6.02 9.13 10.85
CA HIS A 43 5.50 10.11 9.89
C HIS A 43 5.47 9.60 8.44
N PHE A 44 6.46 8.81 7.98
CA PHE A 44 6.46 8.42 6.56
C PHE A 44 5.38 7.38 6.24
N VAL A 45 5.07 6.48 7.18
CA VAL A 45 3.94 5.56 7.04
C VAL A 45 2.61 6.32 7.09
N LEU A 46 2.53 7.38 7.90
CA LEU A 46 1.38 8.27 7.94
C LEU A 46 1.18 8.98 6.59
N ASP A 47 2.24 9.49 5.97
CA ASP A 47 2.15 10.11 4.64
C ASP A 47 1.59 9.13 3.58
N ALA A 48 1.99 7.86 3.63
CA ALA A 48 1.45 6.82 2.75
C ALA A 48 -0.04 6.57 3.04
N LEU A 49 -0.45 6.55 4.31
CA LEU A 49 -1.86 6.47 4.70
C LEU A 49 -2.66 7.69 4.22
N GLU A 50 -2.13 8.90 4.34
CA GLU A 50 -2.81 10.13 3.87
C GLU A 50 -3.05 10.10 2.37
N GLN A 51 -2.09 9.61 1.57
CA GLN A 51 -2.30 9.40 0.14
C GLN A 51 -3.46 8.44 -0.12
N ALA A 52 -3.51 7.31 0.58
CA ALA A 52 -4.59 6.34 0.45
C ALA A 52 -5.94 6.94 0.84
N LEU A 53 -6.02 7.67 1.95
CA LEU A 53 -7.25 8.32 2.39
C LEU A 53 -7.71 9.40 1.40
N HIS A 54 -6.77 10.16 0.82
CA HIS A 54 -7.08 11.20 -0.16
C HIS A 54 -7.61 10.62 -1.48
N ASP A 55 -6.98 9.57 -2.00
CA ASP A 55 -7.40 8.89 -3.23
C ASP A 55 -8.75 8.18 -3.05
N ARG A 56 -8.91 7.48 -1.92
CA ARG A 56 -10.02 6.52 -1.73
C ARG A 56 -11.24 7.09 -1.04
N ARG A 57 -11.07 8.14 -0.23
CA ARG A 57 -12.15 8.83 0.51
C ARG A 57 -13.16 7.86 1.14
N PRO A 58 -12.71 6.89 1.96
CA PRO A 58 -13.61 5.90 2.54
C PRO A 58 -14.74 6.59 3.32
N ALA A 59 -15.98 6.12 3.12
CA ALA A 59 -17.12 6.63 3.88
C ALA A 59 -16.97 6.25 5.36
N LYS A 60 -17.30 7.19 6.26
CA LYS A 60 -17.31 6.88 7.70
C LYS A 60 -18.26 5.72 7.97
N GLY A 61 -17.79 4.70 8.68
CA GLY A 61 -18.57 3.50 8.98
C GLY A 61 -18.64 2.51 7.81
N SER A 62 -17.77 2.60 6.80
CA SER A 62 -17.69 1.60 5.73
C SER A 62 -17.19 0.22 6.19
N GLY A 63 -16.78 0.08 7.46
CA GLY A 63 -16.13 -1.13 7.98
C GLY A 63 -14.77 -1.39 7.34
N LEU A 64 -14.06 -0.35 6.88
CA LEU A 64 -12.73 -0.49 6.31
C LEU A 64 -11.73 -0.84 7.42
N ILE A 65 -11.06 -1.98 7.27
CA ILE A 65 -10.00 -2.43 8.16
C ILE A 65 -8.66 -2.01 7.57
N HIS A 66 -7.78 -1.43 8.38
CA HIS A 66 -6.39 -1.20 8.03
C HIS A 66 -5.50 -2.12 8.86
N HIS A 67 -4.91 -3.10 8.20
CA HIS A 67 -4.05 -4.10 8.80
C HIS A 67 -2.57 -3.82 8.51
N SER A 68 -1.74 -3.89 9.54
CA SER A 68 -0.29 -3.76 9.44
C SER A 68 0.42 -4.72 10.39
N ASP A 69 1.67 -5.06 10.09
CA ASP A 69 2.52 -5.73 11.08
C ASP A 69 2.75 -4.86 12.32
N ARG A 70 3.13 -5.51 13.41
CA ARG A 70 3.32 -4.90 14.74
C ARG A 70 4.60 -4.07 14.86
N GLY A 71 4.91 -3.27 13.83
CA GLY A 71 6.03 -2.34 13.80
C GLY A 71 5.77 -1.11 14.67
N SER A 72 6.82 -0.62 15.36
CA SER A 72 6.75 0.56 16.24
C SER A 72 6.15 1.81 15.58
N GLN A 73 6.26 1.91 14.26
CA GLN A 73 5.73 2.98 13.42
C GLN A 73 4.20 2.92 13.31
N TYR A 74 3.64 1.71 13.14
CA TYR A 74 2.21 1.48 12.95
C TYR A 74 1.43 1.48 14.26
N VAL A 75 2.11 1.22 15.39
CA VAL A 75 1.53 1.34 16.74
C VAL A 75 1.73 2.72 17.38
N ALA A 76 2.33 3.66 16.65
CA ALA A 76 2.50 5.02 17.14
C ALA A 76 1.14 5.69 17.32
N ILE A 77 0.95 6.39 18.44
CA ILE A 77 -0.32 7.04 18.84
C ILE A 77 -0.91 7.85 17.67
N ARG A 78 -0.09 8.69 17.03
CA ARG A 78 -0.52 9.55 15.91
C ARG A 78 -1.07 8.76 14.72
N TYR A 79 -0.52 7.56 14.45
CA TYR A 79 -0.99 6.71 13.36
C TYR A 79 -2.37 6.12 13.70
N THR A 80 -2.52 5.58 14.91
CA THR A 80 -3.78 4.99 15.37
C THR A 80 -4.89 6.03 15.55
N GLU A 81 -4.56 7.24 16.01
CA GLU A 81 -5.48 8.37 16.10
C GLU A 81 -6.00 8.75 14.71
N ARG A 82 -5.10 8.87 13.73
CA ARG A 82 -5.49 9.27 12.37
C ARG A 82 -6.42 8.24 11.69
N LEU A 83 -6.19 6.95 11.90
CA LEU A 83 -7.09 5.88 11.45
C LEU A 83 -8.48 6.04 12.07
N THR A 84 -8.53 6.29 13.37
CA THR A 84 -9.79 6.52 14.10
C THR A 84 -10.55 7.75 13.57
N GLU A 85 -9.85 8.86 13.33
CA GLU A 85 -10.43 10.08 12.73
C GLU A 85 -11.00 9.85 11.33
N ALA A 86 -10.35 8.97 10.55
CA ALA A 86 -10.81 8.54 9.23
C ALA A 86 -12.01 7.58 9.28
N GLY A 87 -12.36 7.05 10.46
CA GLY A 87 -13.35 5.97 10.60
C GLY A 87 -12.85 4.64 10.04
N VAL A 88 -11.54 4.41 10.08
CA VAL A 88 -10.87 3.17 9.64
C VAL A 88 -10.47 2.36 10.86
N GLU A 89 -10.82 1.08 10.86
CA GLU A 89 -10.59 0.18 11.98
C GLU A 89 -9.17 -0.39 11.94
N PRO A 90 -8.30 -0.09 12.93
CA PRO A 90 -6.95 -0.65 12.97
C PRO A 90 -7.00 -2.16 13.30
N SER A 91 -6.22 -2.94 12.57
CA SER A 91 -5.92 -4.33 12.86
C SER A 91 -4.40 -4.53 12.86
N VAL A 92 -3.87 -5.32 13.79
CA VAL A 92 -2.43 -5.53 13.90
C VAL A 92 -2.16 -7.02 14.11
N GLY A 93 -1.22 -7.57 13.34
CA GLY A 93 -0.84 -8.99 13.43
C GLY A 93 -0.40 -9.44 14.83
N SER A 94 -0.58 -10.73 15.12
CA SER A 94 -0.05 -11.33 16.33
C SER A 94 1.48 -11.50 16.24
N VAL A 95 2.19 -11.52 17.37
CA VAL A 95 3.66 -11.69 17.34
C VAL A 95 3.99 -13.09 16.83
N GLY A 96 4.63 -13.18 15.66
CA GLY A 96 5.17 -14.43 15.12
C GLY A 96 4.27 -15.17 14.14
N ASP A 97 3.21 -14.53 13.61
CA ASP A 97 2.41 -15.11 12.53
C ASP A 97 2.67 -14.36 11.20
N SER A 98 3.40 -14.98 10.29
CA SER A 98 3.74 -14.42 8.97
C SER A 98 2.59 -14.46 7.97
N TYR A 99 1.46 -15.10 8.32
CA TYR A 99 0.33 -15.24 7.38
C TYR A 99 -0.51 -13.95 7.29
N ASP A 100 -0.54 -13.13 8.34
CA ASP A 100 -1.45 -11.99 8.46
C ASP A 100 -1.17 -10.88 7.42
N ASN A 101 0.09 -10.70 6.99
CA ASN A 101 0.50 -9.62 6.08
C ASN A 101 1.15 -10.09 4.76
N ALA A 102 0.97 -11.37 4.40
CA ALA A 102 1.67 -12.00 3.27
C ALA A 102 1.48 -11.30 1.91
N LEU A 103 0.33 -10.63 1.67
CA LEU A 103 0.13 -9.86 0.45
C LEU A 103 1.06 -8.64 0.40
N ALA A 104 1.20 -7.91 1.50
CA ALA A 104 2.10 -6.75 1.56
C ALA A 104 3.56 -7.18 1.43
N GLU A 105 3.94 -8.28 2.07
CA GLU A 105 5.26 -8.89 1.90
C GLU A 105 5.53 -9.28 0.44
N THR A 106 4.52 -9.83 -0.26
CA THR A 106 4.62 -10.17 -1.68
C THR A 106 4.88 -8.92 -2.53
N ILE A 107 4.14 -7.83 -2.30
CA ILE A 107 4.36 -6.55 -3.00
C ILE A 107 5.77 -6.01 -2.73
N ASN A 108 6.23 -6.05 -1.47
CA ASN A 108 7.59 -5.68 -1.11
C ASN A 108 8.66 -6.54 -1.80
N GLY A 109 8.43 -7.85 -1.90
CA GLY A 109 9.31 -8.78 -2.61
C GLY A 109 9.39 -8.49 -4.12
N LEU A 110 8.25 -8.22 -4.75
CA LEU A 110 8.16 -7.83 -6.16
C LEU A 110 8.87 -6.50 -6.41
N TYR A 111 8.57 -5.47 -5.62
CA TYR A 111 9.22 -4.16 -5.69
C TYR A 111 10.75 -4.28 -5.60
N LYS A 112 11.24 -5.04 -4.60
CA LYS A 112 12.67 -5.28 -4.43
C LYS A 112 13.31 -5.98 -5.62
N THR A 113 12.61 -6.93 -6.23
CA THR A 113 13.13 -7.74 -7.34
C THR A 113 13.12 -6.96 -8.66
N GLU A 114 11.99 -6.35 -8.98
CA GLU A 114 11.73 -5.74 -10.28
C GLU A 114 12.35 -4.34 -10.42
N VAL A 115 12.48 -3.62 -9.31
CA VAL A 115 12.99 -2.25 -9.29
C VAL A 115 14.36 -2.21 -8.62
N ILE A 116 14.40 -2.50 -7.32
CA ILE A 116 15.57 -2.18 -6.50
C ILE A 116 16.81 -2.95 -6.92
N ARG A 117 16.70 -4.28 -7.08
CA ARG A 117 17.82 -5.14 -7.51
C ARG A 117 18.14 -4.97 -8.98
N ARG A 118 17.12 -4.73 -9.83
CA ARG A 118 17.27 -4.67 -11.28
C ARG A 118 17.86 -3.35 -11.79
N ARG A 119 17.50 -2.23 -11.16
CA ARG A 119 17.90 -0.87 -11.60
C ARG A 119 19.00 -0.24 -10.73
N GLY A 120 19.32 -0.84 -9.59
CA GLY A 120 20.42 -0.39 -8.73
C GLY A 120 21.80 -0.52 -9.40
N PRO A 121 22.87 0.02 -8.79
CA PRO A 121 22.90 0.64 -7.47
C PRO A 121 22.28 2.05 -7.42
N TRP A 122 21.73 2.42 -6.26
CA TRP A 122 21.01 3.68 -6.04
C TRP A 122 21.89 4.75 -5.40
N ARG A 123 21.86 5.97 -5.93
CA ARG A 123 22.70 7.07 -5.45
C ARG A 123 22.02 7.92 -4.38
N THR A 124 20.74 8.24 -4.59
CA THR A 124 20.02 9.21 -3.74
C THR A 124 18.60 8.73 -3.45
N LEU A 125 17.96 9.37 -2.46
CA LEU A 125 16.57 9.15 -2.13
C LEU A 125 15.64 9.45 -3.31
N GLU A 126 15.89 10.55 -4.02
CA GLU A 126 15.05 11.03 -5.12
C GLU A 126 15.04 10.03 -6.28
N ALA A 127 16.17 9.35 -6.53
CA ALA A 127 16.24 8.30 -7.54
C ALA A 127 15.33 7.10 -7.17
N VAL A 128 15.33 6.70 -5.90
CA VAL A 128 14.45 5.64 -5.41
C VAL A 128 12.99 6.09 -5.45
N GLU A 129 12.70 7.31 -5.02
CA GLU A 129 11.35 7.90 -5.04
C GLU A 129 10.76 7.95 -6.45
N PHE A 130 11.53 8.44 -7.43
CA PHE A 130 11.10 8.49 -8.82
C PHE A 130 10.85 7.09 -9.40
N ALA A 131 11.75 6.13 -9.14
CA ALA A 131 11.55 4.75 -9.57
C ALA A 131 10.36 4.08 -8.87
N THR A 132 10.08 4.45 -7.61
CA THR A 132 8.89 3.97 -6.88
C THR A 132 7.63 4.49 -7.54
N LEU A 133 7.56 5.80 -7.84
CA LEU A 133 6.44 6.43 -8.54
C LEU A 133 6.14 5.71 -9.87
N GLU A 134 7.15 5.54 -10.73
CA GLU A 134 7.00 4.88 -12.03
C GLU A 134 6.50 3.43 -11.87
N TRP A 135 7.04 2.71 -10.89
CA TRP A 135 6.66 1.32 -10.67
C TRP A 135 5.25 1.19 -10.11
N VAL A 136 4.83 2.06 -9.19
CA VAL A 136 3.45 2.08 -8.66
C VAL A 136 2.44 2.39 -9.76
N ASP A 137 2.72 3.38 -10.62
CA ASP A 137 1.87 3.68 -11.79
C ASP A 137 1.75 2.45 -12.71
N TRP A 138 2.88 1.86 -13.10
CA TRP A 138 2.89 0.66 -13.92
C TRP A 138 2.18 -0.52 -13.24
N PHE A 139 2.40 -0.73 -11.95
CA PHE A 139 1.78 -1.81 -11.17
C PHE A 139 0.27 -1.68 -11.19
N ASN A 140 -0.26 -0.47 -10.93
CA ASN A 140 -1.70 -0.26 -10.85
C ASN A 140 -2.40 -0.28 -12.22
N HIS A 141 -1.75 0.24 -13.26
CA HIS A 141 -2.42 0.52 -14.54
C HIS A 141 -2.01 -0.40 -15.69
N ARG A 142 -0.95 -1.21 -15.54
CA ARG A 142 -0.40 -2.01 -16.65
C ARG A 142 -0.02 -3.44 -16.26
N ARG A 143 0.29 -3.72 -14.98
CA ARG A 143 0.67 -5.07 -14.54
C ARG A 143 -0.53 -6.01 -14.58
N LEU A 144 -0.39 -7.10 -15.33
CA LEU A 144 -1.39 -8.17 -15.33
C LEU A 144 -1.18 -9.06 -14.12
N LEU A 145 -2.26 -9.33 -13.39
CA LEU A 145 -2.25 -10.20 -12.22
C LEU A 145 -3.25 -11.35 -12.43
N GLU A 146 -2.73 -12.57 -12.47
CA GLU A 146 -3.54 -13.78 -12.61
C GLU A 146 -4.70 -13.87 -11.60
N PRO A 147 -4.52 -13.56 -10.30
CA PRO A 147 -5.59 -13.70 -9.31
C PRO A 147 -6.81 -12.78 -9.52
N ILE A 148 -6.69 -11.75 -10.36
CA ILE A 148 -7.79 -10.85 -10.73
C ILE A 148 -8.18 -10.99 -12.20
N GLY A 149 -7.81 -12.11 -12.84
CA GLY A 149 -8.21 -12.41 -14.22
C GLY A 149 -7.25 -11.89 -15.30
N ASN A 150 -5.97 -11.73 -14.98
CA ASN A 150 -4.94 -11.23 -15.92
C ASN A 150 -5.25 -9.84 -16.48
N ILE A 151 -5.75 -8.94 -15.63
CA ILE A 151 -5.96 -7.52 -15.94
C ILE A 151 -5.26 -6.63 -14.91
N PRO A 152 -5.07 -5.33 -15.20
CA PRO A 152 -4.52 -4.37 -14.24
C PRO A 152 -5.37 -4.20 -12.98
N PRO A 153 -4.76 -3.98 -11.79
CA PRO A 153 -5.47 -3.68 -10.54
C PRO A 153 -6.53 -2.58 -10.67
N ALA A 154 -6.18 -1.45 -11.31
CA ALA A 154 -7.12 -0.34 -11.49
C ALA A 154 -8.29 -0.72 -12.40
N GLU A 155 -8.06 -1.57 -13.40
CA GLU A 155 -9.11 -2.03 -14.31
C GLU A 155 -10.05 -3.04 -13.64
N ALA A 156 -9.51 -3.99 -12.88
CA ALA A 156 -10.30 -4.94 -12.10
C ALA A 156 -11.24 -4.23 -11.13
N GLU A 157 -10.72 -3.21 -10.44
CA GLU A 157 -11.50 -2.39 -9.53
C GLU A 157 -12.59 -1.60 -10.26
N ALA A 158 -12.27 -0.92 -11.37
CA ALA A 158 -13.24 -0.15 -12.14
C ALA A 158 -14.39 -1.03 -12.68
N ARG A 159 -14.07 -2.25 -13.16
CA ARG A 159 -15.06 -3.21 -13.64
C ARG A 159 -16.04 -3.63 -12.55
N TYR A 160 -15.54 -3.87 -11.33
CA TYR A 160 -16.38 -4.27 -10.20
C TYR A 160 -17.39 -3.16 -9.83
N TYR A 161 -16.94 -1.91 -9.74
CA TYR A 161 -17.82 -0.80 -9.40
C TYR A 161 -18.86 -0.52 -10.49
N ALA A 162 -18.47 -0.57 -11.77
CA ALA A 162 -19.41 -0.42 -12.87
C ALA A 162 -20.54 -1.47 -12.83
N GLN A 163 -20.19 -2.74 -12.59
CA GLN A 163 -21.18 -3.82 -12.46
C GLN A 163 -22.10 -3.65 -11.25
N THR A 164 -21.57 -3.14 -10.14
CA THR A 164 -22.35 -2.90 -8.91
C THR A 164 -23.34 -1.75 -9.09
N GLU A 165 -22.93 -0.68 -9.78
CA GLU A 165 -23.81 0.43 -10.14
C GLU A 165 -24.93 0.00 -11.09
N ASP A 166 -24.61 -0.80 -12.12
CA ASP A 166 -25.60 -1.33 -13.06
C ASP A 166 -26.66 -2.20 -12.36
N VAL A 167 -26.25 -3.06 -11.42
CA VAL A 167 -27.17 -3.89 -10.63
C VAL A 167 -28.05 -3.03 -9.71
N ALA A 168 -27.48 -2.00 -9.07
CA ALA A 168 -28.23 -1.09 -8.21
C ALA A 168 -29.23 -0.22 -8.99
N MET A 169 -28.93 0.14 -10.24
CA MET A 169 -29.83 0.89 -11.12
C MET A 169 -30.96 0.03 -11.72
N ALA A 170 -30.77 -1.29 -11.80
CA ALA A 170 -31.73 -2.23 -12.35
C ALA A 170 -32.72 -2.81 -11.31
N ALA A 171 -32.47 -2.60 -10.02
CA ALA A 171 -33.28 -3.08 -8.89
C ALA A 171 -34.28 -2.02 -8.38
#